data_AF-A0A0D2HP12-F1
#
_entry.id   AF-A0A0D2HP12-F1
#
_cell.length_a   1.000
_cell.length_b   1.000
_cell.length_c   1.000
_cell.angle_alpha   90.00
_cell.angle_beta   90.00
_cell.angle_gamma   90.00
#
_symmetry.space_group_name_H-M   'P 1'
#
loop_
_entity.id
_entity.type
_entity.pdbx_description
1 polymer ?
#
loop_
_entity_poly.entity_id
_entity_poly.type
_entity_poly.pdbx_seq_one_letter_code
_entity_poly.pdbx_strand_id
1 'polypeptide(L)'
;MDISPSTWRILGLSVATTYIGLGTFALTCPVLAAKGFGLYPHSSPSTSSPAAPPGSNANPTKSSTSPPEHANADVANHAAAVTTSMVLLGARDLSIGIALTKFGVDGKLQDMGTLILAGMVLCAVDVYEIWRLRGPGWGAAFAAGAGMWLGIGFGLVQV
;
A
#
# COMPACT_ATOMS: atom_id res chain seq x y z
N MET A 1 33.41 -3.82 -1.35
CA MET A 1 33.29 -2.39 -1.73
C MET A 1 32.76 -1.68 -0.50
N ASP A 2 33.62 -0.97 0.23
CA ASP A 2 33.22 -0.28 1.45
C ASP A 2 32.41 0.97 1.10
N ILE A 3 31.10 0.88 1.30
CA ILE A 3 30.20 2.01 1.13
C ILE A 3 30.36 2.92 2.35
N SER A 4 30.63 4.21 2.12
CA SER A 4 30.80 5.21 3.19
C SER A 4 29.58 5.27 4.12
N PRO A 5 29.75 5.45 5.45
CA PRO A 5 28.65 5.61 6.41
C PRO A 5 27.65 6.72 6.03
N SER A 6 28.11 7.78 5.36
CA SER A 6 27.25 8.85 4.86
C SER A 6 26.29 8.38 3.76
N THR A 7 26.73 7.46 2.90
CA THR A 7 25.91 6.86 1.85
C THR A 7 24.82 5.98 2.48
N TRP A 8 25.17 5.16 3.48
CA TRP A 8 24.21 4.35 4.21
C TRP A 8 23.15 5.19 4.93
N ARG A 9 23.56 6.32 5.51
CA ARG A 9 22.65 7.29 6.12
C ARG A 9 21.65 7.85 5.11
N ILE A 10 22.10 8.22 3.91
CA ILE A 10 21.22 8.72 2.84
C ILE A 10 20.25 7.62 2.39
N LEU A 11 20.72 6.37 2.25
CA LEU A 11 19.88 5.24 1.89
C LEU A 11 18.79 4.95 2.93
N GLY A 12 19.09 5.00 4.22
CA GLY A 12 18.05 4.84 5.24
C GLY A 12 17.10 6.04 5.34
N LEU A 13 17.59 7.27 5.11
CA LEU A 13 16.75 8.46 5.06
C LEU A 13 15.81 8.49 3.83
N SER A 14 16.21 7.87 2.72
CA SER A 14 15.31 7.71 1.57
C SER A 14 14.16 6.77 1.92
N VAL A 15 14.42 5.66 2.61
CA VAL A 15 13.41 4.75 3.15
C VAL A 15 12.47 5.50 4.13
N ALA A 16 13.03 6.31 5.02
CA ALA A 16 12.24 7.16 5.93
C ALA A 16 11.29 8.10 5.17
N THR A 17 11.80 8.76 4.12
CA THR A 17 11.03 9.68 3.28
C THR A 17 9.88 8.95 2.58
N THR A 18 10.12 7.73 2.10
CA THR A 18 9.06 6.91 1.48
C THR A 18 7.98 6.54 2.50
N TYR A 19 8.36 6.10 3.71
CA TYR A 19 7.39 5.81 4.78
C TYR A 19 6.56 7.03 5.19
N ILE A 20 7.18 8.21 5.33
CA ILE A 20 6.46 9.46 5.62
C ILE A 20 5.50 9.81 4.48
N GLY A 21 5.94 9.67 3.24
CA GLY A 21 5.11 9.96 2.06
C GLY A 21 3.90 9.02 1.95
N LEU A 22 4.13 7.71 2.06
CA LEU A 22 3.06 6.70 2.05
C LEU A 22 2.10 6.88 3.23
N GLY A 23 2.63 7.13 4.43
CA GLY A 23 1.85 7.39 5.63
C GLY A 23 0.96 8.62 5.49
N THR A 24 1.55 9.75 5.07
CA THR A 24 0.81 11.00 4.85
C THR A 24 -0.25 10.85 3.75
N PHE A 25 0.08 10.13 2.68
CA PHE A 25 -0.88 9.86 1.60
C PHE A 25 -2.06 9.01 2.07
N ALA A 26 -1.81 7.96 2.84
CA ALA A 26 -2.86 7.11 3.39
C ALA A 26 -3.73 7.86 4.42
N LEU A 27 -3.15 8.80 5.17
CA LEU A 27 -3.89 9.66 6.11
C LEU A 27 -4.76 10.72 5.42
N THR A 28 -4.25 11.34 4.35
CA THR A 28 -4.95 12.42 3.63
C THR A 28 -5.95 11.90 2.59
N CYS A 29 -5.63 10.77 1.94
CA CYS A 29 -6.39 10.19 0.83
C CYS A 29 -6.64 8.68 1.03
N PRO A 30 -7.28 8.24 2.13
CA PRO A 30 -7.42 6.81 2.46
C PRO A 30 -8.21 6.02 1.41
N VAL A 31 -9.18 6.66 0.74
CA VAL A 31 -9.98 6.02 -0.32
C VAL A 31 -9.16 5.76 -1.59
N LEU A 32 -8.26 6.67 -1.97
CA LEU A 32 -7.37 6.45 -3.10
C LEU A 32 -6.32 5.39 -2.78
N ALA A 33 -5.78 5.40 -1.55
CA ALA A 33 -4.88 4.37 -1.08
C ALA A 33 -5.54 2.98 -1.15
N ALA A 34 -6.75 2.84 -0.60
CA ALA A 34 -7.53 1.60 -0.65
C ALA A 34 -7.80 1.09 -2.08
N LYS A 35 -8.08 2.00 -3.02
CA LYS A 35 -8.21 1.65 -4.46
C LYS A 35 -6.87 1.20 -5.06
N GLY A 36 -5.76 1.80 -4.64
CA GLY A 36 -4.41 1.40 -5.00
C GLY A 36 -4.09 -0.04 -4.60
N PHE A 37 -4.55 -0.47 -3.42
CA PHE A 37 -4.42 -1.85 -2.94
C PHE A 37 -5.48 -2.82 -3.48
N GLY A 38 -6.51 -2.32 -4.18
CA GLY A 38 -7.62 -3.15 -4.68
C GLY A 38 -8.62 -3.59 -3.60
N LEU A 39 -8.61 -2.95 -2.43
CA LEU A 39 -9.47 -3.27 -1.29
C LEU A 39 -10.80 -2.52 -1.32
N TYR A 40 -10.90 -1.46 -2.11
CA TYR A 40 -12.14 -0.68 -2.21
C TYR A 40 -13.18 -1.47 -3.02
N PRO A 41 -14.44 -1.58 -2.56
CA PRO A 41 -15.47 -2.24 -3.33
C PRO A 41 -15.59 -1.55 -4.70
N HIS A 42 -15.36 -2.31 -5.77
CA HIS A 42 -15.72 -1.87 -7.10
C HIS A 42 -17.23 -1.71 -7.11
N SER A 43 -17.72 -0.47 -7.09
CA SER A 43 -18.99 -0.20 -7.76
C SER A 43 -18.80 -0.77 -9.16
N SER A 44 -19.52 -1.83 -9.54
CA SER A 44 -19.63 -2.15 -10.96
C SER A 44 -20.03 -0.83 -11.62
N PRO A 45 -19.19 -0.22 -12.47
CA PRO A 45 -19.70 0.84 -13.29
C PRO A 45 -20.69 0.14 -14.19
N SER A 46 -21.98 0.35 -13.93
CA SER A 46 -22.95 0.30 -15.00
C SER A 46 -22.39 1.22 -16.08
N THR A 47 -21.82 0.61 -17.12
CA THR A 47 -21.61 1.20 -18.44
C THR A 47 -20.84 2.52 -18.45
N SER A 48 -19.51 2.42 -18.59
CA SER A 48 -18.92 3.15 -19.72
C SER A 48 -19.59 2.59 -20.97
N SER A 49 -20.50 3.35 -21.58
CA SER A 49 -20.97 3.09 -22.94
C SER A 49 -19.85 3.49 -23.91
N PRO A 50 -19.19 2.58 -24.63
CA PRO A 50 -18.90 2.82 -26.02
C PRO A 50 -20.16 2.45 -26.80
N ALA A 51 -20.63 3.37 -27.63
CA ALA A 51 -21.66 3.13 -28.62
C ALA A 51 -21.39 1.80 -29.36
N ALA A 52 -22.32 0.84 -29.23
CA ALA A 52 -22.35 -0.36 -30.05
C ALA A 52 -23.51 -0.24 -31.07
N PRO A 53 -23.34 -0.71 -32.32
CA PRO A 53 -24.24 -0.42 -33.45
C PRO A 53 -25.60 -1.12 -33.32
N PRO A 54 -26.61 -0.73 -34.12
CA PRO A 54 -27.96 -1.27 -34.03
C PRO A 54 -28.01 -2.68 -34.61
N GLY A 55 -28.22 -3.68 -33.76
CA GLY A 55 -28.38 -5.06 -34.20
C GLY A 55 -28.48 -6.08 -33.06
N SER A 56 -29.71 -6.35 -32.64
CA SER A 56 -30.23 -7.64 -32.15
C SER A 56 -29.41 -8.42 -31.12
N ASN A 57 -29.83 -8.37 -29.85
CA ASN A 57 -30.49 -9.50 -29.14
C ASN A 57 -30.67 -9.12 -27.66
N ALA A 58 -31.91 -8.78 -27.32
CA ALA A 58 -32.35 -8.56 -25.95
C ALA A 58 -32.23 -9.86 -25.14
N ASN A 59 -31.42 -9.85 -24.09
CA ASN A 59 -31.52 -10.84 -23.01
C ASN A 59 -32.37 -10.24 -21.88
N PRO A 60 -33.63 -10.68 -21.67
CA PRO A 60 -34.55 -10.06 -20.73
C PRO A 60 -34.41 -10.68 -19.34
N THR A 61 -33.25 -10.56 -18.70
CA THR A 61 -33.08 -10.98 -17.28
C THR A 61 -32.07 -10.12 -16.51
N LYS A 62 -31.90 -8.84 -16.87
CA LYS A 62 -31.39 -7.86 -15.90
C LYS A 62 -32.58 -7.39 -15.08
N SER A 63 -32.86 -8.12 -13.99
CA SER A 63 -33.81 -7.66 -12.99
C SER A 63 -33.37 -6.28 -12.48
N SER A 64 -34.16 -5.28 -12.83
CA SER A 64 -34.16 -3.95 -12.21
C SER A 64 -34.76 -4.08 -10.81
N THR A 65 -34.11 -4.87 -9.96
CA THR A 65 -34.34 -4.84 -8.51
C THR A 65 -33.24 -3.96 -7.96
N SER A 66 -33.62 -2.83 -7.37
CA SER A 66 -32.77 -2.13 -6.41
C SER A 66 -32.11 -3.17 -5.50
N PRO A 67 -30.79 -3.11 -5.27
CA PRO A 67 -30.15 -4.03 -4.34
C PRO A 67 -30.90 -3.98 -3.00
N PRO A 68 -31.15 -5.13 -2.34
CA PRO A 68 -31.79 -5.13 -1.04
C PRO A 68 -31.05 -4.16 -0.10
N GLU A 69 -31.78 -3.42 0.73
CA GLU A 69 -31.25 -2.35 1.58
C GLU A 69 -30.02 -2.80 2.41
N HIS A 70 -30.02 -4.07 2.81
CA HIS A 70 -28.91 -4.73 3.52
C HIS A 70 -27.62 -4.81 2.71
N ALA A 71 -27.69 -5.07 1.39
CA ALA A 71 -26.52 -5.13 0.52
C ALA A 71 -25.84 -3.75 0.36
N ASN A 72 -26.63 -2.67 0.39
CA ASN A 72 -26.08 -1.31 0.36
C ASN A 72 -25.42 -0.94 1.71
N ALA A 73 -26.00 -1.40 2.83
CA ALA A 73 -25.41 -1.24 4.16
C ALA A 73 -24.09 -2.02 4.31
N ASP A 74 -24.02 -3.24 3.78
CA ASP A 74 -22.81 -4.07 3.82
C ASP A 74 -21.66 -3.45 3.01
N VAL A 75 -21.95 -2.90 1.83
CA VAL A 75 -20.95 -2.18 1.01
C VAL A 75 -20.45 -0.93 1.72
N ALA A 76 -21.34 -0.18 2.38
CA ALA A 76 -20.97 1.01 3.15
C ALA A 76 -20.10 0.65 4.38
N ASN A 77 -20.45 -0.41 5.10
CA ASN A 77 -19.68 -0.92 6.24
C ASN A 77 -18.30 -1.42 5.82
N HIS A 78 -18.20 -2.13 4.69
CA HIS A 78 -16.92 -2.58 4.13
C HIS A 78 -16.04 -1.39 3.71
N ALA A 79 -16.62 -0.38 3.04
CA ALA A 79 -15.89 0.83 2.67
C ALA A 79 -15.39 1.60 3.90
N ALA A 80 -16.18 1.68 4.96
CA ALA A 80 -15.78 2.30 6.22
C ALA A 80 -14.62 1.53 6.88
N ALA A 81 -14.71 0.21 6.99
CA ALA A 81 -13.67 -0.64 7.57
C ALA A 81 -12.35 -0.56 6.79
N VAL A 82 -12.41 -0.57 5.46
CA VAL A 82 -11.24 -0.41 4.59
C VAL A 82 -10.61 0.98 4.77
N THR A 83 -11.43 2.03 4.85
CA THR A 83 -10.95 3.41 5.07
C THR A 83 -10.25 3.54 6.42
N THR A 84 -10.83 3.02 7.49
CA THR A 84 -10.20 2.99 8.83
C THR A 84 -8.89 2.21 8.81
N SER A 85 -8.86 1.07 8.12
CA SER A 85 -7.64 0.26 7.96
C SER A 85 -6.53 1.03 7.25
N MET A 86 -6.85 1.81 6.20
CA MET A 86 -5.86 2.65 5.52
C MET A 86 -5.35 3.79 6.40
N VAL A 87 -6.20 4.40 7.24
CA VAL A 87 -5.77 5.44 8.18
C VAL A 87 -4.82 4.86 9.22
N LEU A 88 -5.13 3.68 9.77
CA LEU A 88 -4.25 2.97 10.71
C LEU A 88 -2.92 2.58 10.08
N LEU A 89 -2.96 2.09 8.82
CA LEU A 89 -1.76 1.80 8.02
C LEU A 89 -0.90 3.07 7.85
N GLY A 90 -1.55 4.19 7.54
CA GLY A 90 -0.86 5.47 7.36
C GLY A 90 -0.20 5.98 8.64
N ALA A 91 -0.88 5.87 9.78
CA ALA A 91 -0.33 6.25 11.08
C ALA A 91 0.89 5.38 11.46
N ARG A 92 0.84 4.09 11.18
CA ARG A 92 1.96 3.15 11.38
C ARG A 92 3.16 3.55 10.52
N ASP A 93 2.95 3.75 9.23
CA ASP A 93 4.01 4.09 8.29
C ASP A 93 4.65 5.44 8.62
N LEU A 94 3.84 6.44 9.02
CA LEU A 94 4.34 7.73 9.47
C LEU A 94 5.18 7.60 10.75
N SER A 95 4.76 6.76 11.70
CA SER A 95 5.50 6.51 12.94
C SER A 95 6.86 5.88 12.68
N ILE A 96 6.92 4.90 11.78
CA ILE A 96 8.17 4.26 11.34
C ILE A 96 9.06 5.30 10.64
N GLY A 97 8.50 6.09 9.73
CA GLY A 97 9.23 7.14 9.01
C GLY A 97 9.86 8.18 9.95
N ILE A 98 9.10 8.67 10.94
CA ILE A 98 9.60 9.62 11.95
C ILE A 98 10.73 9.00 12.79
N ALA A 99 10.57 7.74 13.21
CA ALA A 99 11.59 7.04 13.98
C ALA A 99 12.90 6.86 13.16
N LEU A 100 12.79 6.49 11.88
CA LEU A 100 13.94 6.40 10.98
C LEU A 100 14.62 7.76 10.78
N THR A 101 13.86 8.85 10.62
CA THR A 101 14.43 10.21 10.55
C THR A 101 15.21 10.55 11.81
N LYS A 102 14.67 10.25 12.99
CA LYS A 102 15.36 10.48 14.27
C LYS A 102 16.66 9.69 14.35
N PHE A 103 16.66 8.40 14.02
CA PHE A 103 17.90 7.59 14.03
C PHE A 103 18.91 8.07 12.99
N GLY A 104 18.45 8.50 11.82
CA GLY A 104 19.27 9.11 10.79
C GLY A 104 19.93 10.40 11.26
N VAL A 105 19.20 11.28 11.96
CA VAL A 105 19.75 12.53 12.52
C VAL A 105 20.79 12.24 13.61
N ASP A 106 20.48 11.33 14.53
CA ASP A 106 21.35 10.92 15.64
C ASP A 106 22.59 10.11 15.19
N GLY A 107 22.66 9.73 13.91
CA GLY A 107 23.76 8.93 13.37
C GLY A 107 23.76 7.46 13.83
N LYS A 108 22.66 6.99 14.41
CA LYS A 108 22.50 5.60 14.88
C LYS A 108 22.08 4.68 13.74
N LEU A 109 23.04 4.40 12.86
CA LEU A 109 22.81 3.64 11.62
C LEU A 109 22.34 2.20 11.88
N GLN A 110 22.89 1.54 12.90
CA GLN A 110 22.50 0.17 13.28
C GLN A 110 21.05 0.08 13.77
N ASP A 111 20.62 1.04 14.59
CA ASP A 111 19.23 1.13 15.07
C ASP A 111 18.28 1.42 13.91
N MET A 112 18.70 2.29 12.97
CA MET A 112 17.94 2.58 11.75
C MET A 112 17.79 1.32 10.89
N GLY A 113 18.87 0.57 10.66
CA GLY A 113 18.85 -0.69 9.92
C GLY A 113 17.96 -1.75 10.58
N THR A 114 18.03 -1.86 11.91
CA THR A 114 17.18 -2.77 12.70
C THR A 114 15.70 -2.44 12.53
N LEU A 115 15.34 -1.15 12.55
CA LEU A 115 13.95 -0.74 12.35
C LEU A 115 13.47 -1.02 10.90
N ILE A 116 14.32 -0.82 9.89
CA ILE A 116 14.00 -1.17 8.50
C ILE A 116 13.78 -2.68 8.36
N LEU A 117 14.65 -3.50 8.96
CA LEU A 117 14.51 -4.96 8.94
C LEU A 117 13.26 -5.42 9.70
N ALA A 118 12.89 -4.78 10.80
CA ALA A 118 11.62 -5.04 11.48
C ALA A 118 10.42 -4.69 10.58
N GLY A 119 10.52 -3.60 9.80
CA GLY A 119 9.52 -3.19 8.81
C GLY A 119 9.32 -4.18 7.67
N MET A 120 10.29 -5.06 7.39
CA MET A 120 10.17 -6.09 6.35
C MET A 120 9.04 -7.07 6.60
N VAL A 121 8.62 -7.26 7.85
CA VAL A 121 7.44 -8.07 8.18
C VAL A 121 6.19 -7.48 7.52
N LEU A 122 6.05 -6.15 7.54
CA LEU A 122 4.93 -5.44 6.92
C LEU A 122 5.02 -5.57 5.40
N CYS A 123 6.21 -5.38 4.83
CA CYS A 123 6.41 -5.54 3.39
C CYS A 123 6.09 -6.97 2.91
N ALA A 124 6.43 -7.99 3.69
CA ALA A 124 6.10 -9.38 3.33
C ALA A 124 4.59 -9.63 3.31
N VAL A 125 3.87 -9.11 4.30
CA VAL A 125 2.41 -9.20 4.37
C VAL A 125 1.76 -8.40 3.23
N ASP A 126 2.23 -7.18 2.97
CA ASP A 126 1.70 -6.32 1.90
C ASP A 126 1.93 -6.95 0.52
N VAL A 127 3.11 -7.53 0.26
CA VAL A 127 3.41 -8.28 -0.99
C VAL A 127 2.49 -9.49 -1.13
N TYR A 128 2.28 -10.25 -0.05
CA TYR A 128 1.43 -11.42 -0.07
C TYR A 128 -0.03 -11.07 -0.39
N GLU A 129 -0.57 -10.05 0.27
CA GLU A 129 -1.94 -9.59 0.03
C GLU A 129 -2.10 -8.98 -1.37
N ILE A 130 -1.15 -8.17 -1.84
CA ILE A 130 -1.18 -7.61 -3.21
C ILE A 130 -1.08 -8.72 -4.25
N TRP A 131 -0.23 -9.72 -4.04
CA TRP A 131 -0.13 -10.86 -4.95
C TRP A 131 -1.47 -11.61 -5.03
N ARG A 132 -2.13 -11.81 -3.88
CA ARG A 132 -3.43 -12.47 -3.81
C ARG A 132 -4.56 -11.65 -4.46
N LEU A 133 -4.56 -10.32 -4.30
CA LEU A 133 -5.65 -9.44 -4.73
C LEU A 133 -5.49 -8.89 -6.16
N ARG A 134 -4.26 -8.53 -6.56
CA ARG A 134 -3.95 -7.88 -7.85
C ARG A 134 -3.15 -8.76 -8.82
N GLY A 135 -2.72 -9.94 -8.38
CA GLY A 135 -2.02 -10.91 -9.21
C GLY A 135 -0.49 -10.77 -9.23
N PRO A 136 0.19 -11.66 -9.97
CA PRO A 136 1.64 -11.87 -9.86
C PRO A 136 2.49 -10.69 -10.34
N GLY A 137 2.01 -9.88 -11.31
CA GLY A 137 2.75 -8.73 -11.81
C GLY A 137 2.94 -7.63 -10.76
N TRP A 138 1.85 -7.25 -10.08
CA TRP A 138 1.91 -6.25 -9.00
C TRP A 138 2.63 -6.79 -7.77
N GLY A 139 2.42 -8.06 -7.41
CA GLY A 139 3.16 -8.69 -6.31
C GLY A 139 4.67 -8.67 -6.54
N ALA A 140 5.14 -8.98 -7.75
CA ALA A 140 6.56 -8.95 -8.10
C ALA A 140 7.17 -7.55 -8.01
N ALA A 141 6.44 -6.51 -8.40
CA ALA A 141 6.91 -5.12 -8.29
C ALA A 141 7.14 -4.70 -6.83
N PHE A 142 6.21 -5.04 -5.93
CA PHE A 142 6.36 -4.78 -4.50
C PHE A 142 7.45 -5.66 -3.87
N ALA A 143 7.61 -6.90 -4.32
CA ALA A 143 8.69 -7.78 -3.88
C ALA A 143 10.08 -7.24 -4.25
N ALA A 144 10.23 -6.63 -5.43
CA ALA A 144 11.47 -5.97 -5.83
C ALA A 144 11.80 -4.78 -4.91
N GLY A 145 10.80 -3.95 -4.58
CA GLY A 145 10.95 -2.85 -3.62
C GLY A 145 11.34 -3.34 -2.23
N ALA A 146 10.68 -4.39 -1.75
CA ALA A 146 11.00 -5.04 -0.47
C ALA A 146 12.43 -5.60 -0.46
N GLY A 147 12.86 -6.25 -1.54
CA GLY A 147 14.24 -6.74 -1.68
C GLY A 147 15.28 -5.63 -1.62
N MET A 148 15.00 -4.47 -2.24
CA MET A 148 15.86 -3.29 -2.14
C MET A 148 15.96 -2.79 -0.69
N TRP A 149 14.84 -2.70 0.02
CA TRP A 149 14.81 -2.26 1.43
C TRP A 149 15.49 -3.24 2.38
N LEU A 150 15.35 -4.55 2.13
CA LEU A 150 16.07 -5.60 2.85
C LEU A 150 17.60 -5.42 2.71
N GLY A 151 18.08 -5.16 1.49
CA GLY A 151 19.49 -4.88 1.23
C GLY A 151 19.99 -3.63 1.97
N ILE A 152 19.17 -2.56 1.97
CA ILE A 152 19.48 -1.31 2.68
C ILE A 152 19.57 -1.55 4.20
N GLY A 153 18.57 -2.22 4.78
CA GLY A 153 18.52 -2.51 6.21
C GLY A 153 19.65 -3.42 6.67
N PHE A 154 19.94 -4.48 5.91
CA PHE A 154 21.04 -5.40 6.23
C PHE A 154 22.40 -4.70 6.20
N GLY A 155 22.65 -3.86 5.20
CA GLY A 155 23.89 -3.11 5.13
C GLY A 155 24.04 -2.07 6.23
N LEU A 156 22.95 -1.42 6.65
CA LEU A 156 22.95 -0.47 7.77
C LEU A 156 23.28 -1.12 9.13
N VAL A 157 22.91 -2.39 9.33
CA VAL A 157 23.22 -3.14 10.57
C VAL A 157 24.70 -3.56 10.63
N GLN A 158 25.37 -3.67 9.49
CA GLN A 158 26.78 -4.09 9.42
C GLN A 158 27.80 -2.96 9.52
N VAL A 159 27.34 -1.70 9.44
CA VAL A 159 28.16 -0.48 9.54
C VAL A 159 28.32 -0.09 11.01
#